data_AF-A0A1C6APP8-F1
#
_entry.id   AF-A0A1C6APP8-F1
#
_cell.length_a   1.000
_cell.length_b   1.000
_cell.length_c   1.000
_cell.angle_alpha   90.00
_cell.angle_beta   90.00
_cell.angle_gamma   90.00
#
_symmetry.space_group_name_H-M   'P 1'
#
loop_
_entity.id
_entity.type
_entity.pdbx_description
1 polymer ?
#
loop_
_entity_poly.entity_id
_entity_poly.type
_entity_poly.pdbx_seq_one_letter_code
_entity_poly.pdbx_strand_id
1 'polypeptide(L)' 'MLKIRMQGTVQDIQWFKGLLERHKEIKVKSVSEPFANKGTKRYFRVYAEIENEVEKEKQQREGVADAENPV' A
#
# COMPACT_ATOMS: atom_id res chain seq x y z
N MET A 1 8.87 1.65 -1.46
CA MET A 1 7.83 0.70 -0.98
C MET A 1 7.49 1.07 0.45
N LEU A 2 6.20 1.28 0.76
CA LEU A 2 5.76 1.69 2.10
C LEU A 2 4.91 0.58 2.72
N LYS A 3 5.12 0.30 4.02
CA LYS A 3 4.30 -0.65 4.79
C LYS A 3 3.47 0.10 5.82
N ILE A 4 2.17 -0.13 5.84
CA ILE A 4 1.21 0.52 6.74
C ILE A 4 0.66 -0.52 7.71
N ARG A 5 0.66 -0.20 9.01
CA ARG A 5 -0.12 -0.92 10.02
C ARG A 5 -1.44 -0.18 10.25
N MET A 6 -2.55 -0.82 9.91
CA MET A 6 -3.90 -0.34 10.17
C MET A 6 -4.44 -1.04 11.42
N GLN A 7 -5.02 -0.29 12.36
CA GLN A 7 -5.68 -0.84 13.54
C GLN A 7 -7.04 -0.19 13.72
N GLY A 8 -8.07 -1.00 13.92
CA GLY A 8 -9.44 -0.50 14.05
C GLY A 8 -10.44 -1.66 14.15
N THR A 9 -11.72 -1.32 14.01
CA THR A 9 -12.73 -2.37 13.80
C THR A 9 -12.58 -2.96 12.40
N VAL A 10 -13.18 -4.13 12.15
CA VAL A 10 -13.15 -4.75 10.82
C VAL A 10 -13.77 -3.83 9.77
N GLN A 11 -14.85 -3.11 10.11
CA GLN A 11 -15.50 -2.16 9.20
C GLN A 11 -14.59 -0.98 8.84
N ASP A 12 -13.94 -0.36 9.83
CA ASP A 12 -13.03 0.77 9.58
C ASP A 12 -11.86 0.35 8.68
N ILE A 13 -11.29 -0.83 8.94
CA ILE A 13 -10.18 -1.37 8.16
C ILE A 13 -10.63 -1.66 6.72
N GLN A 14 -11.80 -2.26 6.52
CA GLN A 14 -12.35 -2.53 5.18
C GLN A 14 -12.66 -1.24 4.41
N TRP A 15 -13.24 -0.25 5.08
CA TRP A 15 -13.50 1.06 4.50
C TRP A 15 -12.20 1.74 4.04
N PHE A 16 -11.18 1.75 4.90
CA PHE A 16 -9.90 2.38 4.58
C PHE A 16 -9.12 1.61 3.50
N LYS A 17 -9.17 0.27 3.50
CA LYS A 17 -8.64 -0.54 2.38
C LYS A 17 -9.27 -0.12 1.05
N GLY A 18 -10.59 0.01 1.00
CA GLY A 18 -11.29 0.47 -0.20
C GLY A 18 -10.93 1.91 -0.58
N LEU A 19 -10.63 2.78 0.39
CA LEU A 19 -10.13 4.14 0.12
C LEU A 19 -8.75 4.11 -0.56
N LEU A 20 -7.82 3.29 -0.05
CA LEU A 20 -6.49 3.13 -0.63
C LEU A 20 -6.56 2.57 -2.07
N GLU A 21 -7.38 1.56 -2.31
CA GLU A 21 -7.54 0.93 -3.63
C GLU A 21 -8.15 1.87 -4.69
N ARG A 22 -8.93 2.87 -4.28
CA ARG A 22 -9.51 3.87 -5.19
C ARG A 22 -8.57 5.05 -5.49
N HIS A 23 -7.51 5.23 -4.71
CA HIS A 23 -6.64 6.38 -4.86
C HIS A 23 -5.68 6.17 -6.03
N LYS A 24 -5.74 7.04 -7.05
CA LYS A 24 -5.01 6.88 -8.32
C LYS A 24 -3.49 6.78 -8.18
N GLU A 25 -2.94 7.40 -7.15
CA GLU A 25 -1.49 7.43 -6.93
C GLU A 25 -0.98 6.24 -6.10
N ILE A 26 -1.90 5.47 -5.49
CA ILE A 26 -1.56 4.41 -4.54
C ILE A 26 -1.90 3.06 -5.15
N LYS A 27 -0.88 2.22 -5.30
CA LYS A 27 -1.07 0.80 -5.61
C LYS A 27 -0.98 -0.01 -4.33
N VAL A 28 -2.07 -0.68 -3.96
CA VAL A 28 -2.05 -1.68 -2.89
C VAL A 28 -1.52 -2.99 -3.45
N LYS A 29 -0.40 -3.49 -2.91
CA LYS A 29 0.24 -4.73 -3.34
C LYS A 29 -0.24 -5.95 -2.58
N SER A 30 -0.18 -5.88 -1.26
CA SER A 30 -0.54 -6.99 -0.38
C SER A 30 -1.23 -6.45 0.86
N VAL A 31 -2.18 -7.23 1.37
CA VAL A 31 -2.86 -6.95 2.64
C VAL A 31 -2.85 -8.25 3.43
N SER A 32 -2.37 -8.19 4.66
CA SER A 32 -2.33 -9.34 5.55
C SER A 32 -3.73 -9.72 6.05
N GLU A 33 -3.84 -10.93 6.59
CA GLU A 33 -5.02 -11.30 7.37
C GLU A 33 -5.15 -10.41 8.63
N PRO A 34 -6.37 -10.20 9.15
CA PRO A 34 -6.60 -9.49 10.40
C PRO A 34 -6.08 -10.28 11.60
N PHE A 35 -5.15 -9.69 12.35
CA PHE A 35 -4.69 -10.27 13.61
C PHE A 35 -5.49 -9.68 14.76
N ALA A 36 -5.99 -10.52 15.65
CA ALA A 36 -6.62 -10.06 16.88
C ALA A 36 -5.58 -9.49 17.86
N ASN A 37 -5.98 -8.44 18.59
CA ASN A 37 -5.21 -7.97 19.73
C ASN A 37 -5.45 -8.87 20.95
N LYS A 38 -4.39 -9.15 21.73
CA LYS A 38 -4.49 -10.03 22.90
C LYS A 38 -5.50 -9.42 23.89
N GLY A 39 -6.54 -10.17 24.24
CA GLY A 39 -7.57 -9.73 25.19
C GLY A 39 -8.74 -8.95 24.56
N THR A 40 -8.82 -8.79 23.24
CA THR A 40 -10.00 -8.17 22.59
C THR A 40 -10.31 -8.80 21.24
N LYS A 41 -11.61 -9.01 20.97
CA LYS A 41 -12.13 -9.40 19.65
C LYS A 41 -12.71 -8.22 18.87
N ARG A 42 -12.60 -7.00 19.41
CA ARG A 42 -13.19 -5.78 18.84
C ARG A 42 -12.25 -5.08 17.86
N TYR A 43 -10.96 -5.06 18.19
CA TYR A 43 -9.95 -4.37 17.40
C TYR A 43 -8.97 -5.37 16.78
N PHE A 44 -8.75 -5.18 15.49
CA PHE A 44 -7.86 -5.99 14.69
C PHE A 44 -6.73 -5.12 14.16
N ARG A 45 -5.60 -5.75 13.87
CA ARG A 45 -4.47 -5.13 13.18
C ARG A 45 -4.27 -5.81 11.83
N VAL A 46 -4.06 -5.02 10.79
CA VAL A 46 -3.79 -5.46 9.42
C VAL A 46 -2.57 -4.72 8.92
N TYR A 47 -1.74 -5.39 8.15
CA TYR A 47 -0.60 -4.80 7.47
C TYR A 47 -0.89 -4.72 5.98
N ALA A 48 -0.62 -3.57 5.38
CA ALA A 48 -0.71 -3.38 3.95
C ALA A 48 0.63 -2.91 3.39
N GLU A 49 1.01 -3.46 2.24
CA GLU A 49 2.14 -2.97 1.46
C GLU A 49 1.59 -2.13 0.31
N ILE A 50 2.07 -0.90 0.20
CA ILE A 50 1.66 0.03 -0.86
C ILE A 50 2.85 0.60 -1.61
N GLU A 51 2.59 1.01 -2.84
CA GLU A 51 3.54 1.70 -3.71
C GLU A 51 2.94 2.98 -4.25
N ASN A 52 3.80 3.97 -4.47
CA ASN A 52 3.45 5.18 -5.20
C ASN A 52 3.63 4.90 -6.70
N GLU A 53 2.53 4.94 -7.47
CA GLU A 53 2.59 4.70 -8.92
C GLU A 53 3.28 5.84 -9.67
N VAL A 54 3.10 7.08 -9.21
CA VAL A 54 3.68 8.28 -9.85
C VAL A 54 5.21 8.26 -9.78
N GLU A 55 5.77 7.84 -8.64
CA GLU A 55 7.22 7.71 -8.50
C GLU A 55 7.80 6.59 -9.37
N LYS A 56 7.04 5.50 -9.57
CA LYS A 56 7.47 4.41 -10.45
C LYS A 56 7.51 4.83 -11.92
N GLU A 57 6.52 5.58 -12.38
CA GLU A 57 6.50 6.08 -13.75
C GLU A 57 7.68 7.03 -14.03
N LYS A 58 8.05 7.89 -13.07
CA LYS A 58 9.22 8.77 -13.19
C LYS A 58 10.52 7.98 -13.29
N GLN A 59 10.73 7.02 -12.39
CA GLN A 59 11.94 6.17 -12.39
C GLN A 59 12.05 5.33 -13.67
N GLN A 60 10.93 4.88 -14.24
CA GLN A 60 10.92 4.15 -15.51
C GLN A 60 11.28 5.04 -16.71
N ARG A 61 10.82 6.30 -16.74
CA ARG A 61 11.18 7.24 -17.81
C ARG A 61 12.63 7.69 -17.73
N GLU A 62 13.13 7.93 -16.53
CA GLU A 62 14.53 8.33 -16.30
C GLU A 62 15.50 7.19 -16.65
N GLY A 63 15.20 5.95 -16.24
CA GLY A 63 16.04 4.79 -16.56
C GLY A 63 16.08 4.38 -18.04
N VAL A 64 15.09 4.78 -18.85
CA VAL A 64 15.11 4.57 -20.31
C VAL A 64 15.95 5.65 -21.01
N ALA A 65 15.92 6.90 -20.53
CA ALA A 65 16.72 7.99 -21.10
C ALA A 65 18.24 7.74 -20.95
N ASP A 66 18.66 7.12 -19.85
CA ASP A 66 20.08 6.73 -19.63
C ASP A 66 20.52 5.54 -20.50
N ALA A 67 19.59 4.71 -20.97
CA ALA A 67 19.88 3.54 -21.79
C ALA A 67 19.97 3.86 -23.30
N GLU A 68 19.34 4.95 -23.77
CA GLU A 68 19.32 5.34 -25.19
C GLU A 68 20.53 6.18 -25.62
N ASN A 69 21.41 6.61 -24.70
CA ASN A 69 22.65 7.32 -25.02
C ASN A 69 23.86 6.69 -24.32
N PRO A 70 24.33 5.51 -24.78
CA PRO A 70 25.65 5.05 -24.39
C PRO A 70 26.70 5.92 -25.07
N VAL A 71 27.51 6.61 -24.26
CA VAL A 71 28.70 7.37 -24.68
C VAL A 71 29.65 6.49 -25.48
#